data_AF-A0A3S0RZK6-F1
#
_entry.id   AF-A0A3S0RZK6-F1
#
_cell.length_a   1.000
_cell.length_b   1.000
_cell.length_c   1.000
_cell.angle_alpha   90.00
_cell.angle_beta   90.00
_cell.angle_gamma   90.00
#
_symmetry.space_group_name_H-M   'P 1'
#
loop_
_entity.id
_entity.type
_entity.pdbx_description
1 polymer ?
#
loop_
_entity_poly.entity_id
_entity_poly.type
_entity_poly.pdbx_seq_one_letter_code
_entity_poly.pdbx_strand_id
1 'polypeptide(L)'
;MPVDQIENWTQQTVSAFLTLGRAEIISAARSWLRAEATFEGATIPVPVIAASRSNAGIAHLILENTSEADVAFREAEEHWRQAIESVATLDVPLTGTSSFHFRLAAKVPHALMEARRQRYRHLTEGARAITRFNHLFVDGANLTSGLIANRTSELASILSEILGPGSAEVCLLTMTGASLHDAATFSPYGRKSAEFAHSPPALANGLSSDRAILEAAVALTALLGLPAFLAIEHQRKAAETHSQCPNLT
;
A
#
# COMPACT_ATOMS: atom_id res chain seq x y z
N MET A 1 -8.29 -1.44 -22.72
CA MET A 1 -8.02 -0.91 -21.38
C MET A 1 -7.35 0.45 -21.51
N PRO A 2 -7.64 1.44 -20.67
CA PRO A 2 -6.96 2.73 -20.69
C PRO A 2 -5.59 2.58 -20.03
N VAL A 3 -4.64 2.01 -20.77
CA VAL A 3 -3.26 1.73 -20.32
C VAL A 3 -2.61 2.99 -19.75
N ASP A 4 -2.86 4.14 -20.40
CA ASP A 4 -2.31 5.45 -20.02
C ASP A 4 -2.74 5.90 -18.61
N GLN A 5 -3.94 5.54 -18.16
CA GLN A 5 -4.44 5.93 -16.84
C GLN A 5 -3.79 5.10 -15.73
N ILE A 6 -3.60 3.80 -15.95
CA ILE A 6 -2.92 2.92 -14.99
C ILE A 6 -1.43 3.29 -14.93
N GLU A 7 -0.82 3.63 -16.06
CA GLU A 7 0.56 4.10 -16.10
C GLU A 7 0.71 5.44 -15.34
N ASN A 8 -0.17 6.41 -15.59
CA ASN A 8 -0.16 7.68 -14.87
C ASN A 8 -0.40 7.48 -13.36
N TRP A 9 -1.38 6.68 -12.96
CA TRP A 9 -1.61 6.33 -11.56
C TRP A 9 -0.37 5.69 -10.91
N THR A 10 0.28 4.76 -11.61
CA THR A 10 1.50 4.09 -11.14
C THR A 10 2.61 5.12 -10.91
N GLN A 11 2.85 6.01 -11.88
CA GLN A 11 3.86 7.05 -11.79
C GLN A 11 3.59 8.03 -10.63
N GLN A 12 2.34 8.50 -10.47
CA GLN A 12 1.96 9.39 -9.37
C GLN A 12 2.13 8.71 -8.01
N THR A 13 1.74 7.44 -7.90
CA THR A 13 1.83 6.69 -6.64
C THR A 13 3.28 6.40 -6.26
N VAL A 14 4.13 6.03 -7.22
CA VAL A 14 5.59 5.88 -7.02
C VAL A 14 6.23 7.20 -6.64
N SER A 15 5.88 8.30 -7.32
CA SER A 15 6.36 9.64 -7.00
C SER A 15 5.99 10.03 -5.56
N ALA A 16 4.77 9.71 -5.13
CA ALA A 16 4.33 9.96 -3.76
C ALA A 16 5.21 9.23 -2.74
N PHE A 17 5.52 7.94 -2.95
CA PHE A 17 6.44 7.20 -2.08
C PHE A 17 7.85 7.82 -2.04
N LEU A 18 8.37 8.27 -3.19
CA LEU A 18 9.67 8.93 -3.27
C LEU A 18 9.68 10.25 -2.50
N THR A 19 8.65 11.09 -2.68
CA THR A 19 8.53 12.37 -1.95
C THR A 19 8.34 12.14 -0.46
N LEU A 20 7.55 11.15 -0.06
CA LEU A 20 7.40 10.79 1.35
C LEU A 20 8.73 10.33 1.92
N GLY A 21 9.49 9.52 1.18
CA GLY A 21 10.84 9.09 1.57
C GLY A 21 11.85 10.22 1.76
N ARG A 22 11.59 11.41 1.19
CA ARG A 22 12.37 12.65 1.40
C ARG A 22 11.78 13.54 2.50
N ALA A 23 10.81 13.04 3.26
CA ALA A 23 10.03 13.77 4.26
C ALA A 23 9.20 14.96 3.69
N GLU A 24 8.92 14.98 2.38
CA GLU A 24 8.03 15.96 1.74
C GLU A 24 6.56 15.53 1.87
N ILE A 25 6.07 15.45 3.11
CA ILE A 25 4.80 14.81 3.50
C ILE A 25 3.58 15.37 2.74
N ILE A 26 3.44 16.70 2.67
CA ILE A 26 2.31 17.34 1.99
C ILE A 26 2.34 17.11 0.47
N SER A 27 3.54 17.10 -0.13
CA SER A 27 3.72 16.81 -1.56
C SER A 27 3.32 15.37 -1.89
N ALA A 28 3.68 14.42 -1.01
CA ALA A 28 3.27 13.02 -1.14
C ALA A 28 1.75 12.86 -1.08
N ALA A 29 1.10 13.46 -0.08
CA ALA A 29 -0.35 13.41 0.07
C ALA A 29 -1.08 13.96 -1.18
N ARG A 30 -0.65 15.14 -1.68
CA ARG A 30 -1.22 15.72 -2.91
C ARG A 30 -1.03 14.82 -4.14
N SER A 31 0.10 14.11 -4.22
CA SER A 31 0.38 13.20 -5.33
C SER A 31 -0.54 11.97 -5.29
N TRP A 32 -0.81 11.40 -4.11
CA TRP A 32 -1.79 10.32 -3.96
C TRP A 32 -3.22 10.75 -4.31
N LEU A 33 -3.65 11.95 -3.91
CA LEU A 33 -4.97 12.47 -4.30
C LEU A 33 -5.09 12.70 -5.81
N ARG A 34 -4.02 13.17 -6.47
CA ARG A 34 -4.00 13.26 -7.95
C ARG A 34 -4.05 11.89 -8.63
N ALA A 35 -3.36 10.91 -8.07
CA ALA A 35 -3.40 9.54 -8.57
C ALA A 35 -4.83 8.99 -8.54
N GLU A 36 -5.57 9.24 -7.46
CA GLU A 36 -6.97 8.86 -7.34
C GLU A 36 -7.89 9.57 -8.34
N ALA A 37 -7.71 10.87 -8.54
CA ALA A 37 -8.48 11.65 -9.50
C ALA A 37 -8.26 11.24 -10.97
N THR A 38 -7.28 10.39 -11.27
CA THR A 38 -6.96 9.93 -12.64
C THR A 38 -8.06 9.05 -13.24
N PHE A 39 -9.01 8.58 -12.43
CA PHE A 39 -9.98 7.54 -12.81
C PHE A 39 -11.35 8.04 -13.25
N GLU A 40 -11.56 9.34 -13.40
CA GLU A 40 -12.83 9.90 -13.86
C GLU A 40 -13.22 9.34 -15.25
N GLY A 41 -14.37 8.65 -15.31
CA GLY A 41 -14.98 8.20 -16.57
C GLY A 41 -14.43 6.91 -17.19
N ALA A 42 -13.59 6.14 -16.48
CA ALA A 42 -12.98 4.93 -17.02
C ALA A 42 -13.28 3.65 -16.23
N THR A 43 -13.24 2.51 -16.92
CA THR A 43 -13.32 1.18 -16.28
C THR A 43 -11.96 0.81 -15.70
N ILE A 44 -11.83 0.96 -14.37
CA ILE A 44 -10.58 0.69 -13.64
C ILE A 44 -10.67 -0.66 -12.92
N PRO A 45 -9.60 -1.46 -12.94
CA PRO A 45 -9.54 -2.70 -12.16
C PRO A 45 -9.76 -2.44 -10.67
N VAL A 46 -10.62 -3.25 -10.04
CA VAL A 46 -10.97 -3.15 -8.61
C VAL A 46 -9.74 -3.05 -7.68
N PRO A 47 -8.65 -3.83 -7.87
CA PRO A 47 -7.46 -3.69 -7.03
C PRO A 47 -6.81 -2.30 -7.08
N VAL A 48 -6.80 -1.67 -8.25
CA VAL A 48 -6.23 -0.33 -8.44
C VAL A 48 -7.08 0.71 -7.70
N ILE A 49 -8.41 0.59 -7.79
CA ILE A 49 -9.33 1.45 -7.02
C ILE A 49 -9.07 1.28 -5.52
N ALA A 50 -8.97 0.04 -5.03
CA ALA A 50 -8.73 -0.27 -3.63
C ALA A 50 -7.41 0.34 -3.11
N ALA A 51 -6.30 0.13 -3.83
CA ALA A 51 -5.00 0.69 -3.48
C ALA A 51 -5.03 2.23 -3.51
N SER A 52 -5.67 2.82 -4.53
CA SER A 52 -5.76 4.26 -4.68
C SER A 52 -6.55 4.90 -3.54
N ARG A 53 -7.70 4.34 -3.16
CA ARG A 53 -8.51 4.82 -2.04
C ARG A 53 -7.80 4.64 -0.69
N SER A 54 -7.06 3.54 -0.51
CA SER A 54 -6.24 3.35 0.70
C SER A 54 -5.17 4.44 0.82
N ASN A 55 -4.51 4.78 -0.29
CA ASN A 55 -3.49 5.83 -0.31
C ASN A 55 -4.11 7.23 -0.14
N ALA A 56 -5.29 7.47 -0.72
CA ALA A 56 -6.07 8.70 -0.52
C ALA A 56 -6.46 8.87 0.95
N GLY A 57 -6.84 7.79 1.64
CA GLY A 57 -7.12 7.81 3.09
C GLY A 57 -5.93 8.33 3.90
N ILE A 58 -4.71 7.86 3.61
CA ILE A 58 -3.48 8.38 4.24
C ILE A 58 -3.26 9.84 3.89
N ALA A 59 -3.48 10.22 2.62
CA ALA A 59 -3.35 11.61 2.20
C ALA A 59 -4.33 12.54 2.94
N HIS A 60 -5.57 12.10 3.15
CA HIS A 60 -6.55 12.83 3.93
C HIS A 60 -6.18 12.93 5.41
N LEU A 61 -5.60 11.87 6.01
CA LEU A 61 -5.04 11.96 7.38
C LEU A 61 -3.92 13.02 7.46
N ILE A 62 -2.99 13.01 6.51
CA ILE A 62 -1.90 14.00 6.43
C ILE A 62 -2.45 15.43 6.32
N LEU A 63 -3.54 15.60 5.59
CA LEU A 63 -4.19 16.89 5.34
C LEU A 63 -5.30 17.21 6.35
N GLU A 64 -5.39 16.46 7.46
CA GLU A 64 -6.32 16.68 8.57
C GLU A 64 -7.82 16.56 8.22
N ASN A 65 -8.13 15.91 7.10
CA ASN A 65 -9.50 15.66 6.65
C ASN A 65 -9.95 14.27 7.13
N THR A 66 -10.08 14.08 8.43
CA THR A 66 -10.38 12.76 9.05
C THR A 66 -11.67 12.11 8.54
N SER A 67 -12.70 12.91 8.25
CA SER A 67 -13.95 12.41 7.66
C SER A 67 -13.73 11.80 6.28
N GLU A 68 -12.95 12.46 5.42
CA GLU A 68 -12.63 11.94 4.09
C GLU A 68 -11.68 10.73 4.18
N ALA A 69 -10.77 10.73 5.15
CA ALA A 69 -9.93 9.57 5.42
C ALA A 69 -10.76 8.34 5.81
N ASP A 70 -11.74 8.49 6.71
CA ASP A 70 -12.65 7.43 7.14
C ASP A 70 -13.47 6.86 5.98
N VAL A 71 -14.00 7.73 5.12
CA VAL A 71 -14.72 7.31 3.90
C VAL A 71 -13.79 6.56 2.96
N ALA A 72 -12.62 7.11 2.65
CA ALA A 72 -11.65 6.51 1.73
C ALA A 72 -11.16 5.13 2.20
N PHE A 73 -10.86 4.95 3.49
CA PHE A 73 -10.44 3.65 4.02
C PHE A 73 -11.56 2.61 3.98
N ARG A 74 -12.81 2.98 4.30
CA ARG A 74 -13.95 2.06 4.20
C ARG A 74 -14.21 1.64 2.77
N GLU A 75 -14.16 2.58 1.83
CA GLU A 75 -14.27 2.26 0.40
C GLU A 75 -13.13 1.35 -0.05
N ALA A 76 -11.89 1.66 0.34
CA ALA A 76 -10.73 0.83 0.01
C ALA A 76 -10.87 -0.60 0.54
N GLU A 77 -11.31 -0.78 1.79
CA GLU A 77 -11.53 -2.11 2.36
C GLU A 77 -12.58 -2.90 1.57
N GLU A 78 -13.68 -2.24 1.20
CA GLU A 78 -14.76 -2.86 0.44
C GLU A 78 -14.28 -3.30 -0.96
N HIS A 79 -13.51 -2.47 -1.65
CA HIS A 79 -12.90 -2.85 -2.93
C HIS A 79 -11.87 -3.97 -2.77
N TRP A 80 -11.10 -4.00 -1.68
CA TRP A 80 -10.23 -5.15 -1.40
C TRP A 80 -11.01 -6.43 -1.13
N ARG A 81 -12.16 -6.36 -0.45
CA ARG A 81 -13.06 -7.51 -0.28
C ARG A 81 -13.54 -8.04 -1.63
N GLN A 82 -13.97 -7.15 -2.53
CA GLN A 82 -14.37 -7.51 -3.89
C GLN A 82 -13.20 -8.10 -4.70
N ALA A 83 -11.99 -7.56 -4.56
CA ALA A 83 -10.79 -8.11 -5.19
C ALA A 83 -10.51 -9.54 -4.70
N ILE A 84 -10.59 -9.81 -3.39
CA ILE A 84 -10.42 -11.16 -2.82
C ILE A 84 -11.43 -12.15 -3.43
N GLU A 85 -12.69 -11.74 -3.55
CA GLU A 85 -13.74 -12.57 -4.16
C GLU A 85 -13.45 -12.85 -5.64
N SER A 86 -12.97 -11.84 -6.38
CA SER A 86 -12.62 -11.98 -7.80
C SER A 86 -11.44 -12.94 -8.04
N VAL A 87 -10.49 -13.05 -7.09
CA VAL A 87 -9.35 -13.96 -7.18
C VAL A 87 -9.78 -15.43 -7.25
N ALA A 88 -10.91 -15.78 -6.62
CA ALA A 88 -11.45 -17.14 -6.71
C ALA A 88 -11.83 -17.53 -8.15
N THR A 89 -12.22 -16.54 -8.96
CA THR A 89 -12.64 -16.72 -10.36
C THR A 89 -11.53 -16.46 -11.37
N LEU A 90 -10.31 -16.08 -10.92
CA LEU A 90 -9.21 -15.77 -11.82
C LEU A 90 -8.77 -17.03 -12.59
N ASP A 91 -8.78 -16.92 -13.92
CA ASP A 91 -8.27 -17.96 -14.82
C ASP A 91 -6.76 -18.01 -14.79
N VAL A 92 -6.18 -19.10 -14.28
CA VAL A 92 -4.73 -19.27 -14.10
C VAL A 92 -4.09 -20.04 -15.26
N PRO A 93 -3.57 -19.38 -16.32
CA PRO A 93 -2.83 -20.06 -17.36
C PRO A 93 -1.59 -20.75 -16.78
N LEU A 94 -1.49 -22.03 -17.09
CA LEU A 94 -0.39 -22.91 -16.70
C LEU A 94 0.76 -22.78 -17.71
N THR A 95 1.36 -21.60 -17.82
CA THR A 95 2.56 -21.42 -18.62
C THR A 95 3.78 -21.83 -17.81
N GLY A 96 4.46 -22.90 -18.23
CA GLY A 96 5.76 -23.30 -17.70
C GLY A 96 6.88 -22.60 -18.48
N THR A 97 7.78 -21.90 -17.79
CA THR A 97 8.96 -21.26 -18.41
C THR A 97 10.11 -22.22 -18.69
N SER A 98 10.00 -23.47 -18.22
CA SER A 98 10.95 -24.55 -18.48
C SER A 98 10.22 -25.86 -18.75
N SER A 99 10.89 -26.81 -19.41
CA SER A 99 10.33 -28.14 -19.68
C SER A 99 9.99 -28.92 -18.40
N PHE A 100 10.64 -28.61 -17.27
CA PHE A 100 10.29 -29.13 -15.95
C PHE A 100 8.98 -28.50 -15.43
N HIS A 101 8.87 -27.17 -15.43
CA HIS A 101 7.64 -26.48 -15.00
C HIS A 101 6.44 -26.84 -15.90
N PHE A 102 6.68 -27.06 -17.19
CA PHE A 102 5.67 -27.53 -18.13
C PHE A 102 5.23 -28.97 -17.82
N ARG A 103 6.16 -29.90 -17.57
CA ARG A 103 5.82 -31.28 -17.17
C ARG A 103 5.11 -31.34 -15.82
N LEU A 104 5.49 -30.48 -14.87
CA LEU A 104 4.81 -30.35 -13.57
C LEU A 104 3.40 -29.77 -13.76
N ALA A 105 3.26 -28.74 -14.59
CA ALA A 105 1.99 -28.13 -14.95
C ALA A 105 1.04 -29.08 -15.68
N ALA A 106 1.57 -29.95 -16.53
CA ALA A 106 0.78 -30.97 -17.23
C ALA A 106 0.34 -32.12 -16.31
N LYS A 107 1.10 -32.43 -15.25
CA LYS A 107 0.79 -33.54 -14.33
C LYS A 107 -0.12 -33.13 -13.16
N VAL A 108 -0.02 -31.89 -12.68
CA VAL A 108 -0.77 -31.42 -11.50
C VAL A 108 -1.38 -30.02 -11.73
N PRO A 109 -2.15 -29.82 -12.81
CA PRO A 109 -2.65 -28.51 -13.20
C PRO A 109 -3.50 -27.84 -12.11
N HIS A 110 -4.43 -28.58 -11.51
CA HIS A 110 -5.34 -28.06 -10.49
C HIS A 110 -4.61 -27.61 -9.21
N ALA A 111 -3.63 -28.38 -8.73
CA ALA A 111 -2.89 -28.03 -7.52
C ALA A 111 -2.07 -26.75 -7.71
N LEU A 112 -1.50 -26.53 -8.89
CA LEU A 112 -0.75 -25.31 -9.19
C LEU A 112 -1.66 -24.10 -9.40
N MET A 113 -2.83 -24.28 -10.02
CA MET A 113 -3.83 -23.22 -10.12
C MET A 113 -4.32 -22.79 -8.74
N GLU A 114 -4.61 -23.75 -7.86
CA GLU A 114 -5.08 -23.49 -6.50
C GLU A 114 -4.01 -22.81 -5.65
N ALA A 115 -2.76 -23.29 -5.71
CA ALA A 115 -1.64 -22.65 -5.02
C ALA A 115 -1.43 -21.19 -5.47
N ARG A 116 -1.60 -20.91 -6.76
CA ARG A 116 -1.51 -19.54 -7.30
C ARG A 116 -2.68 -18.67 -6.85
N ARG A 117 -3.91 -19.18 -6.88
CA ARG A 117 -5.08 -18.46 -6.35
C ARG A 117 -4.91 -18.14 -4.87
N GLN A 118 -4.42 -19.10 -4.09
CA GLN A 118 -4.13 -18.89 -2.67
C GLN A 118 -3.07 -17.81 -2.46
N ARG A 119 -2.00 -17.78 -3.27
CA ARG A 119 -0.99 -16.71 -3.23
C ARG A 119 -1.62 -15.34 -3.49
N TYR A 120 -2.42 -15.20 -4.55
CA TYR A 120 -3.06 -13.92 -4.88
C TYR A 120 -4.07 -13.48 -3.83
N ARG A 121 -4.79 -14.44 -3.25
CA ARG A 121 -5.69 -14.20 -2.13
C ARG A 121 -4.94 -13.66 -0.93
N HIS A 122 -3.85 -14.31 -0.52
CA HIS A 122 -3.00 -13.84 0.58
C HIS A 122 -2.45 -12.44 0.32
N LEU A 123 -1.95 -12.15 -0.89
CA LEU A 123 -1.47 -10.80 -1.25
C LEU A 123 -2.56 -9.73 -1.07
N THR A 124 -3.77 -10.04 -1.53
CA THR A 124 -4.92 -9.14 -1.43
C THR A 124 -5.40 -8.97 0.02
N GLU A 125 -5.38 -10.05 0.81
CA GLU A 125 -5.65 -10.02 2.24
C GLU A 125 -4.62 -9.18 3.00
N GLY A 126 -3.34 -9.24 2.60
CA GLY A 126 -2.28 -8.39 3.12
C GLY A 126 -2.53 -6.89 2.86
N ALA A 127 -2.87 -6.51 1.63
CA ALA A 127 -3.21 -5.12 1.28
C ALA A 127 -4.45 -4.61 2.03
N ARG A 128 -5.46 -5.47 2.21
CA ARG A 128 -6.63 -5.17 3.04
C ARG A 128 -6.25 -4.97 4.51
N ALA A 129 -5.37 -5.81 5.05
CA ALA A 129 -4.90 -5.70 6.43
C ALA A 129 -4.12 -4.39 6.67
N ILE A 130 -3.29 -3.98 5.70
CA ILE A 130 -2.63 -2.66 5.69
C ILE A 130 -3.68 -1.53 5.73
N THR A 131 -4.70 -1.60 4.87
CA THR A 131 -5.78 -0.59 4.82
C THR A 131 -6.48 -0.45 6.17
N ARG A 132 -6.86 -1.57 6.78
CA ARG A 132 -7.48 -1.61 8.12
C ARG A 132 -6.58 -1.06 9.21
N PHE A 133 -5.28 -1.36 9.13
CA PHE A 133 -4.33 -0.83 10.09
C PHE A 133 -4.20 0.69 9.96
N ASN A 134 -4.10 1.22 8.73
CA ASN A 134 -4.07 2.66 8.50
C ASN A 134 -5.35 3.36 9.00
N HIS A 135 -6.50 2.69 8.88
CA HIS A 135 -7.78 3.20 9.36
C HIS A 135 -7.79 3.46 10.88
N LEU A 136 -7.00 2.72 11.66
CA LEU A 136 -6.88 2.93 13.12
C LEU A 136 -6.43 4.35 13.47
N PHE A 137 -5.74 5.06 12.56
CA PHE A 137 -5.25 6.41 12.79
C PHE A 137 -6.28 7.52 12.57
N VAL A 138 -7.48 7.21 12.03
CA VAL A 138 -8.57 8.19 11.90
C VAL A 138 -8.96 8.79 13.26
N ASP A 139 -9.02 7.94 14.29
CA ASP A 139 -9.33 8.35 15.66
C ASP A 139 -8.05 8.67 16.47
N GLY A 140 -7.11 9.40 15.87
CA GLY A 140 -5.75 9.66 16.38
C GLY A 140 -5.65 10.11 17.86
N ALA A 141 -6.71 10.71 18.42
CA ALA A 141 -6.79 11.13 19.82
C ALA A 141 -6.98 9.98 20.83
N ASN A 142 -7.50 8.82 20.37
CA ASN A 142 -7.82 7.65 21.20
C ASN A 142 -6.86 6.47 21.00
N LEU A 143 -5.68 6.74 20.42
CA LEU A 143 -4.62 5.77 20.18
C LEU A 143 -4.07 5.23 21.50
N THR A 144 -4.72 4.19 22.04
CA THR A 144 -4.19 3.45 23.18
C THR A 144 -2.94 2.69 22.74
N SER A 145 -1.78 3.12 23.25
CA SER A 145 -0.46 2.61 22.87
C SER A 145 -0.38 1.07 22.83
N GLY A 146 -1.05 0.39 23.78
CA GLY A 146 -1.11 -1.08 23.81
C GLY A 146 -1.90 -1.73 22.68
N LEU A 147 -3.00 -1.14 22.21
CA LEU A 147 -3.79 -1.68 21.10
C LEU A 147 -3.00 -1.60 19.79
N ILE A 148 -2.36 -0.47 19.53
CA ILE A 148 -1.60 -0.27 18.31
C ILE A 148 -0.37 -1.16 18.29
N ALA A 149 0.37 -1.26 19.40
CA ALA A 149 1.52 -2.17 19.49
C ALA A 149 1.13 -3.62 19.16
N ASN A 150 -0.02 -4.10 19.68
CA ASN A 150 -0.53 -5.42 19.37
C ASN A 150 -0.89 -5.57 17.88
N ARG A 151 -1.59 -4.59 17.30
CA ARG A 151 -1.96 -4.60 15.87
C ARG A 151 -0.76 -4.49 14.94
N THR A 152 0.26 -3.72 15.33
CA THR A 152 1.53 -3.60 14.60
C THR A 152 2.24 -4.94 14.56
N SER A 153 2.34 -5.64 15.71
CA SER A 153 2.97 -6.96 15.80
C SER A 153 2.22 -8.03 14.98
N GLU A 154 0.89 -8.05 15.10
CA GLU A 154 0.03 -8.95 14.33
C GLU A 154 0.18 -8.72 12.81
N LEU A 155 0.10 -7.46 12.37
CA LEU A 155 0.28 -7.12 10.97
C LEU A 155 1.69 -7.44 10.47
N ALA A 156 2.73 -7.20 11.27
CA ALA A 156 4.11 -7.51 10.90
C ALA A 156 4.30 -9.02 10.69
N SER A 157 3.70 -9.86 11.53
CA SER A 157 3.71 -11.33 11.36
C SER A 157 3.05 -11.74 10.04
N ILE A 158 1.84 -11.23 9.78
CA ILE A 158 1.08 -11.52 8.56
C ILE A 158 1.86 -11.09 7.31
N LEU A 159 2.37 -9.87 7.29
CA LEU A 159 3.10 -9.35 6.14
C LEU A 159 4.47 -10.01 5.95
N SER A 160 5.12 -10.44 7.03
CA SER A 160 6.37 -11.22 6.94
C SER A 160 6.15 -12.56 6.26
N GLU A 161 5.02 -13.23 6.52
CA GLU A 161 4.65 -14.48 5.85
C GLU A 161 4.28 -14.27 4.37
N ILE A 162 3.62 -13.15 4.04
CA ILE A 162 3.09 -12.88 2.69
C ILE A 162 4.13 -12.25 1.76
N LEU A 163 4.83 -11.22 2.23
CA LEU A 163 5.76 -10.38 1.46
C LEU A 163 7.23 -10.71 1.77
N GLY A 164 7.48 -11.42 2.86
CA GLY A 164 8.81 -11.70 3.38
C GLY A 164 9.25 -10.72 4.47
N PRO A 165 10.14 -11.15 5.38
CA PRO A 165 10.60 -10.35 6.53
C PRO A 165 11.41 -9.11 6.13
N GLY A 166 11.98 -9.09 4.92
CA GLY A 166 12.78 -7.98 4.41
C GLY A 166 11.99 -6.91 3.64
N SER A 167 10.67 -7.05 3.54
CA SER A 167 9.80 -6.09 2.84
C SER A 167 9.80 -4.72 3.53
N ALA A 168 9.59 -3.65 2.76
CA ALA A 168 9.50 -2.30 3.29
C ALA A 168 8.39 -2.13 4.33
N GLU A 169 7.26 -2.84 4.19
CA GLU A 169 6.14 -2.82 5.13
C GLU A 169 6.52 -3.43 6.47
N VAL A 170 7.16 -4.61 6.46
CA VAL A 170 7.64 -5.23 7.70
C VAL A 170 8.70 -4.36 8.37
N CYS A 171 9.59 -3.74 7.59
CA CYS A 171 10.54 -2.77 8.12
C CYS A 171 9.82 -1.60 8.80
N LEU A 172 8.79 -1.01 8.18
CA LEU A 172 8.01 0.09 8.74
C LEU A 172 7.30 -0.27 10.06
N LEU A 173 6.82 -1.51 10.20
CA LEU A 173 6.15 -1.98 11.42
C LEU A 173 7.13 -2.37 12.53
N THR A 174 8.32 -2.85 12.17
CA THR A 174 9.32 -3.31 13.14
C THR A 174 10.31 -2.22 13.54
N MET A 175 10.27 -1.05 12.90
CA MET A 175 11.06 0.12 13.28
C MET A 175 10.73 0.56 14.69
N THR A 176 11.67 0.33 15.61
CA THR A 176 11.63 0.82 16.97
C THR A 176 12.31 2.19 17.04
N GLY A 177 11.55 3.23 17.42
CA GLY A 177 12.12 4.49 17.88
C GLY A 177 12.99 5.25 16.90
N ALA A 178 12.45 5.67 15.75
CA ALA A 178 13.07 6.77 15.02
C ALA A 178 12.81 8.08 15.78
N SER A 179 13.85 8.92 15.93
CA SER A 179 13.69 10.32 16.31
C SER A 179 12.59 10.92 15.43
N LEU A 180 11.60 11.59 16.05
CA LEU A 180 10.40 12.17 15.39
C LEU A 180 10.73 13.21 14.30
N HIS A 181 12.01 13.51 14.12
CA HIS A 181 12.54 14.48 13.16
C HIS A 181 13.45 13.90 12.08
N ASP A 182 13.77 12.61 12.13
CA ASP A 182 14.79 12.06 11.24
C ASP A 182 14.20 11.62 9.90
N ALA A 183 14.89 12.00 8.82
CA ALA A 183 14.69 11.44 7.48
C ALA A 183 14.73 9.89 7.47
N ALA A 184 15.36 9.28 8.48
CA ALA A 184 15.36 7.85 8.72
C ALA A 184 13.94 7.26 8.86
N THR A 185 13.00 8.00 9.49
CA THR A 185 11.60 7.58 9.68
C THR A 185 10.90 7.31 8.35
N PHE A 186 11.22 8.10 7.33
CA PHE A 186 10.58 8.01 6.03
C PHE A 186 11.41 7.24 4.99
N SER A 187 12.69 6.99 5.23
CA SER A 187 13.57 6.26 4.32
C SER A 187 13.01 4.92 3.77
N PRO A 188 12.21 4.11 4.51
CA PRO A 188 11.65 2.89 3.97
C PRO A 188 10.65 3.11 2.83
N TYR A 189 9.98 4.27 2.75
CA TYR A 189 9.09 4.59 1.62
C TYR A 189 9.88 4.77 0.31
N GLY A 190 11.08 5.36 0.40
CA GLY A 190 12.00 5.42 -0.74
C GLY A 190 12.46 4.03 -1.16
N ARG A 191 12.79 3.16 -0.21
CA ARG A 191 13.15 1.76 -0.47
C ARG A 191 12.01 0.99 -1.16
N LYS A 192 10.77 1.16 -0.70
CA LYS A 192 9.57 0.56 -1.32
C LYS A 192 9.45 0.92 -2.79
N SER A 193 9.66 2.20 -3.14
CA SER A 193 9.62 2.63 -4.54
C SER A 193 10.73 1.98 -5.39
N ALA A 194 11.93 1.81 -4.81
CA ALA A 194 13.03 1.13 -5.47
C ALA A 194 12.73 -0.37 -5.63
N GLU A 195 12.18 -1.04 -4.62
CA GLU A 195 11.76 -2.44 -4.68
C GLU A 195 10.69 -2.65 -5.76
N PHE A 196 9.73 -1.74 -5.91
CA PHE A 196 8.75 -1.77 -6.99
C PHE A 196 9.41 -1.66 -8.38
N ALA A 197 10.36 -0.73 -8.55
CA ALA A 197 11.06 -0.53 -9.82
C ALA A 197 12.01 -1.69 -10.20
N HIS A 198 12.64 -2.33 -9.21
CA HIS A 198 13.58 -3.43 -9.41
C HIS A 198 12.94 -4.81 -9.33
N SER A 199 11.67 -4.90 -8.91
CA SER A 199 10.92 -6.15 -8.94
C SER A 199 10.86 -6.60 -10.40
N PRO A 200 11.54 -7.70 -10.76
CA PRO A 200 11.40 -8.24 -12.11
C PRO A 200 9.90 -8.48 -12.29
N PRO A 201 9.29 -8.03 -13.39
CA PRO A 201 7.87 -8.21 -13.59
C PRO A 201 7.66 -9.73 -13.60
N ALA A 202 7.10 -10.25 -12.51
CA ALA A 202 7.36 -11.61 -12.06
C ALA A 202 6.91 -12.55 -13.18
N LEU A 203 7.85 -13.16 -13.92
CA LEU A 203 7.51 -14.04 -15.05
C LEU A 203 6.54 -13.37 -16.06
N ALA A 204 6.68 -12.07 -16.32
CA ALA A 204 5.71 -11.25 -17.06
C ALA A 204 5.51 -11.60 -18.54
N ASN A 205 6.24 -12.59 -19.07
CA ASN A 205 5.94 -13.13 -20.39
C ASN A 205 4.82 -14.21 -20.38
N GLY A 206 4.21 -14.51 -19.22
CA GLY A 206 3.15 -15.54 -19.11
C GLY A 206 1.98 -15.23 -18.14
N LEU A 207 1.92 -14.06 -17.52
CA LEU A 207 0.78 -13.66 -16.69
C LEU A 207 -0.27 -12.91 -17.51
N SER A 208 -1.56 -13.14 -17.26
CA SER A 208 -2.61 -12.26 -17.79
C SER A 208 -2.45 -10.85 -17.22
N SER A 209 -2.82 -9.82 -18.00
CA SER A 209 -2.74 -8.40 -17.63
C SER A 209 -3.26 -8.11 -16.22
N ASP A 210 -4.34 -8.79 -15.82
CA ASP A 210 -5.05 -8.55 -14.58
C ASP A 210 -4.24 -8.93 -13.33
N ARG A 211 -3.33 -9.90 -13.45
CA ARG A 211 -2.44 -10.30 -12.35
C ARG A 211 -1.33 -9.31 -12.10
N ALA A 212 -0.70 -8.83 -13.17
CA ALA A 212 0.33 -7.82 -13.05
C ALA A 212 -0.25 -6.56 -12.41
N ILE A 213 -1.49 -6.20 -12.79
CA ILE A 213 -2.24 -5.11 -12.18
C ILE A 213 -2.53 -5.37 -10.69
N LEU A 214 -2.97 -6.58 -10.33
CA LEU A 214 -3.20 -6.94 -8.91
C LEU A 214 -1.92 -6.86 -8.08
N GLU A 215 -0.82 -7.48 -8.55
CA GLU A 215 0.47 -7.45 -7.84
C GLU A 215 0.98 -6.02 -7.70
N ALA A 216 0.85 -5.19 -8.74
CA ALA A 216 1.23 -3.78 -8.69
C ALA A 216 0.35 -3.00 -7.69
N ALA A 217 -0.96 -3.22 -7.69
CA ALA A 217 -1.87 -2.58 -6.74
C ALA A 217 -1.54 -2.93 -5.28
N VAL A 218 -1.26 -4.21 -5.00
CA VAL A 218 -0.82 -4.65 -3.67
C VAL A 218 0.50 -3.98 -3.30
N ALA A 219 1.50 -4.03 -4.19
CA ALA A 219 2.81 -3.43 -3.93
C ALA A 219 2.72 -1.91 -3.73
N LEU A 220 1.80 -1.22 -4.39
CA LEU A 220 1.62 0.23 -4.28
C LEU A 220 0.63 0.66 -3.18
N THR A 221 0.08 -0.29 -2.41
CA THR A 221 -0.74 0.03 -1.23
C THR A 221 0.15 0.55 -0.11
N ALA A 222 0.00 1.81 0.27
CA ALA A 222 0.83 2.44 1.28
C ALA A 222 0.47 1.94 2.70
N LEU A 223 1.49 1.71 3.51
CA LEU A 223 1.36 1.45 4.94
C LEU A 223 1.89 2.67 5.70
N LEU A 224 1.06 3.28 6.53
CA LEU A 224 1.49 4.35 7.42
C LEU A 224 1.99 3.75 8.74
N GLY A 225 3.31 3.59 8.88
CA GLY A 225 3.88 3.11 10.15
C GLY A 225 3.62 4.09 11.31
N LEU A 226 3.45 3.57 12.53
CA LEU A 226 3.23 4.39 13.74
C LEU A 226 4.31 5.48 13.91
N PRO A 227 5.63 5.22 13.72
CA PRO A 227 6.63 6.28 13.80
C PRO A 227 6.42 7.40 12.79
N ALA A 228 6.02 7.07 11.56
CA ALA A 228 5.75 8.06 10.51
C ALA A 228 4.51 8.89 10.86
N PHE A 229 3.44 8.26 11.33
CA PHE A 229 2.25 8.96 11.81
C PHE A 229 2.57 9.95 12.93
N LEU A 230 3.32 9.53 13.96
CA LEU A 230 3.70 10.40 15.07
C LEU A 230 4.62 11.56 14.62
N ALA A 231 5.51 11.33 13.67
CA ALA A 231 6.36 12.39 13.11
C ALA A 231 5.52 13.44 12.35
N ILE A 232 4.52 13.02 11.57
CA ILE A 232 3.57 13.91 10.88
C ILE A 232 2.80 14.76 11.90
N GLU A 233 2.24 14.10 12.93
CA GLU A 233 1.52 14.75 14.03
C GLU A 233 2.37 15.79 14.77
N HIS A 234 3.65 15.48 15.00
CA HIS A 234 4.57 16.40 15.66
C HIS A 234 4.91 17.61 14.79
N GLN A 235 5.20 17.40 13.51
CA GLN A 235 5.46 18.50 12.57
C GLN A 235 4.26 19.45 12.45
N ARG A 236 3.04 18.91 12.47
CA ARG A 236 1.81 19.69 12.52
C ARG A 236 1.75 20.60 13.75
N LYS A 237 1.88 20.04 14.95
CA LYS A 237 1.86 20.80 16.21
C LYS A 237 2.94 21.89 16.24
N ALA A 238 4.12 21.61 15.70
CA ALA A 238 5.18 22.59 15.59
C ALA A 238 4.81 23.75 14.66
N ALA A 239 4.17 23.48 13.51
CA ALA A 239 3.73 24.50 12.56
C ALA A 239 2.60 25.38 13.13
N GLU A 240 1.64 24.80 13.86
CA GLU A 240 0.59 25.54 14.57
C GLU A 240 1.18 26.50 15.62
N THR A 241 2.17 26.04 16.38
CA THR A 241 2.85 26.85 17.41
C THR A 241 3.61 28.02 16.78
N HIS A 242 4.27 27.82 15.63
CA HIS A 242 4.95 28.90 14.89
C HIS A 242 3.95 29.90 14.28
N SER A 243 2.78 29.43 13.83
CA SER A 243 1.73 30.32 13.30
C SER A 243 1.03 31.13 14.40
N GLN A 244 1.00 30.65 15.64
CA GLN A 244 0.39 31.33 16.79
C GLN A 244 1.35 32.31 17.50
N CYS A 245 2.67 32.15 17.32
CA CYS A 245 3.70 33.07 17.83
C CYS A 245 4.56 33.64 16.69
N PRO A 246 4.02 34.49 15.80
CA PRO A 246 4.79 35.01 14.67
C PRO A 246 5.86 36.04 15.07
N ASN A 247 5.95 36.48 16.33
CA ASN A 247 6.97 37.42 16.81
C ASN A 247 7.23 37.28 18.32
N LEU A 248 8.34 36.64 18.68
CA LEU A 248 9.15 37.02 19.84
C LEU A 248 10.62 36.87 19.41
N THR A 249 11.10 37.93 18.74
CA THR A 249 12.50 38.36 18.48
C THR A 249 13.56 37.31 18.17
#